data_AF-A0A2V9DCQ1-F1
#
_entry.id   AF-A0A2V9DCQ1-F1
#
_cell.length_a   1.000
_cell.length_b   1.000
_cell.length_c   1.000
_cell.angle_alpha   90.00
_cell.angle_beta   90.00
_cell.angle_gamma   90.00
#
_symmetry.space_group_name_H-M   'P 1'
#
loop_
_entity.id
_entity.type
_entity.pdbx_description
1 polymer ?
#
loop_
_entity_poly.entity_id
_entity_poly.type
_entity_poly.pdbx_seq_one_letter_code
_entity_poly.pdbx_strand_id
1 'polypeptide(L)'
;MRWCTLDSTARIYGPRIVTIVRPDLGQQFDLNLDASQYAQRPLYSPPQKLQPLTKEELQARGIKMPPPAEPVKPTFRIETVTKDTGERKEMFGYLARHVITTRREISLEGSRRVAQEMTTDGWYIDLEPQLDPIGPICPGKSRRFGAG
;
A
#
# COMPACT_ATOMS: atom_id res chain seq x y z
N MET A 1 -33.93 -33.85 6.47
CA MET A 1 -32.94 -32.81 6.83
C MET A 1 -33.32 -31.51 6.12
N ARG A 2 -33.75 -30.48 6.85
CA ARG A 2 -34.02 -29.13 6.31
C ARG A 2 -32.78 -28.27 6.55
N TRP A 3 -32.19 -27.76 5.47
CA TRP A 3 -31.16 -26.73 5.54
C TRP A 3 -31.87 -25.38 5.73
N CYS A 4 -31.56 -24.67 6.81
CA CYS A 4 -31.88 -23.25 6.89
C CYS A 4 -30.81 -22.50 6.12
N THR A 5 -31.17 -21.92 4.98
CA THR A 5 -30.39 -20.87 4.34
C THR A 5 -30.35 -19.68 5.30
N LEU A 6 -29.17 -19.39 5.87
CA LEU A 6 -28.89 -18.09 6.44
C LEU A 6 -28.94 -17.10 5.27
N ASP A 7 -30.08 -16.45 5.12
CA ASP A 7 -30.23 -15.27 4.27
C ASP A 7 -29.25 -14.21 4.80
N SER A 8 -28.14 -14.03 4.08
CA SER A 8 -27.05 -13.13 4.46
C SER A 8 -27.33 -11.67 4.10
N THR A 9 -28.59 -11.31 3.81
CA THR A 9 -29.00 -9.93 3.54
C THR A 9 -29.35 -9.13 4.81
N ALA A 10 -28.65 -9.38 5.91
CA ALA A 10 -28.61 -8.43 7.02
C ALA A 10 -27.87 -7.18 6.55
N ARG A 11 -28.61 -6.19 6.00
CA ARG A 11 -28.11 -4.84 5.77
C ARG A 11 -27.50 -4.37 7.10
N ILE A 12 -26.18 -4.20 7.13
CA ILE A 12 -25.48 -3.61 8.28
C ILE A 12 -26.03 -2.18 8.42
N TYR A 13 -27.03 -2.01 9.29
CA TYR A 13 -27.63 -0.71 9.57
C TYR A 13 -26.81 -0.05 10.67
N GLY A 14 -25.96 0.88 10.26
CA GLY A 14 -25.17 1.74 11.12
C GLY A 14 -24.68 2.93 10.29
N PRO A 15 -24.35 4.06 10.93
CA PRO A 15 -23.79 5.20 10.21
C PRO A 15 -22.53 4.77 9.47
N ARG A 16 -22.34 5.26 8.25
CA ARG A 16 -21.15 4.97 7.45
C ARG A 16 -19.95 5.65 8.08
N ILE A 17 -19.17 4.88 8.83
CA ILE A 17 -17.94 5.37 9.48
C ILE A 17 -16.71 5.00 8.63
N VAL A 18 -15.85 5.98 8.39
CA VAL A 18 -14.50 5.80 7.84
C VAL A 18 -13.48 6.13 8.92
N THR A 19 -12.53 5.23 9.16
CA THR A 19 -11.42 5.49 10.08
C THR A 19 -10.17 5.86 9.29
N ILE A 20 -9.56 6.98 9.63
CA ILE A 20 -8.29 7.48 9.07
C ILE A 20 -7.23 7.39 10.17
N VAL A 21 -6.15 6.67 9.91
CA VAL A 21 -5.02 6.53 10.84
C VAL A 21 -3.86 7.38 10.34
N ARG A 22 -3.32 8.24 11.22
CA ARG A 22 -2.14 9.08 10.97
C ARG A 22 -1.03 8.69 11.95
N PRO A 23 -0.22 7.66 11.65
CA PRO A 23 0.85 7.19 12.54
C PRO A 23 1.93 8.25 12.78
N ASP A 24 2.16 9.11 11.80
CA ASP A 24 3.05 10.27 11.86
C ASP A 24 2.66 11.26 12.96
N LEU A 25 1.35 11.41 13.20
CA LEU A 25 0.80 12.32 14.20
C LEU A 25 0.41 11.62 15.50
N GLY A 26 0.43 10.28 15.54
CA GLY A 26 -0.09 9.52 16.67
C GLY A 26 -1.60 9.67 16.86
N GLN A 27 -2.34 9.94 15.78
CA GLN A 27 -3.78 10.27 15.83
C GLN A 27 -4.61 9.33 14.96
N GLN A 28 -5.86 9.13 15.38
CA GLN A 28 -6.91 8.45 14.64
C GLN A 28 -8.13 9.38 14.53
N PHE A 29 -8.77 9.36 13.37
CA PHE A 29 -10.01 10.08 13.09
C PHE A 29 -11.09 9.09 12.67
N ASP A 30 -12.25 9.13 13.33
CA ASP A 30 -13.43 8.41 12.89
C ASP A 30 -14.41 9.42 12.28
N LEU A 31 -14.69 9.27 10.99
CA LEU A 31 -15.57 10.15 10.21
C LEU A 31 -16.91 9.47 9.96
N ASN A 32 -17.99 10.07 10.44
CA ASN A 32 -19.35 9.72 10.05
C ASN A 32 -19.72 10.43 8.75
N LEU A 33 -19.78 9.68 7.66
CA LEU A 33 -20.08 10.20 6.32
C LEU A 33 -21.52 10.69 6.18
N ASP A 34 -22.45 10.14 6.96
CA ASP A 34 -23.87 10.52 6.89
C ASP A 34 -24.14 11.84 7.62
N ALA A 35 -23.47 12.06 8.76
CA ALA A 35 -23.63 13.26 9.57
C ALA A 35 -22.59 14.36 9.29
N SER A 36 -21.57 14.08 8.46
CA SER A 36 -20.40 14.97 8.27
C SER A 36 -19.74 15.38 9.59
N GLN A 37 -19.65 14.44 10.53
CA GLN A 37 -19.06 14.64 11.86
C GLN A 37 -17.83 13.76 12.03
N TYR A 38 -16.84 14.23 12.77
CA TYR A 38 -15.65 13.45 13.08
C TYR A 38 -15.36 13.43 14.58
N ALA A 39 -14.78 12.32 15.03
CA ALA A 39 -14.17 12.20 16.35
C ALA A 39 -12.67 11.96 16.19
N GLN A 40 -11.85 12.79 16.84
CA GLN A 40 -10.40 12.59 16.92
C GLN A 40 -10.07 11.89 18.24
N ARG A 41 -9.21 10.86 18.18
CA ARG A 41 -8.66 10.22 19.36
C ARG A 41 -7.16 9.99 19.21
N PRO A 42 -6.39 10.00 20.31
CA PRO A 42 -5.02 9.54 20.28
C PRO A 42 -5.00 8.06 19.86
N LEU A 43 -3.98 7.67 19.09
CA LEU A 43 -3.69 6.25 18.90
C LEU A 43 -3.29 5.68 20.27
N TYR A 44 -4.11 4.78 20.81
CA TYR A 44 -3.92 4.16 22.14
C TYR A 44 -2.61 3.37 22.27
N SER A 45 -1.94 3.14 21.15
CA SER A 45 -0.56 2.69 21.11
C SER A 45 0.22 3.73 20.32
N PRO A 46 1.23 4.42 20.89
CA PRO A 46 2.24 5.03 20.03
C PRO A 46 2.72 3.94 19.07
N PRO A 47 3.01 4.24 17.79
CA PRO A 47 3.70 3.26 16.95
C PRO A 47 4.93 2.87 17.75
N GLN A 48 4.94 1.66 18.30
CA GLN A 48 6.12 1.13 18.93
C GLN A 48 7.09 1.13 17.79
N LYS A 49 8.04 2.08 17.80
CA LYS A 49 9.26 1.91 17.06
C LYS A 49 9.73 0.55 17.56
N LEU A 50 9.58 -0.47 16.73
CA LEU A 50 10.15 -1.78 16.98
C LEU A 50 11.64 -1.52 16.95
N GLN A 51 12.16 -0.98 18.05
CA GLN A 51 13.57 -0.85 18.26
C GLN A 51 14.03 -2.31 18.30
N PRO A 52 14.93 -2.71 17.39
CA PRO A 52 15.46 -4.05 17.44
C PRO A 52 16.01 -4.23 18.85
N LEU A 53 15.54 -5.29 19.52
CA LEU A 53 15.93 -5.58 20.88
C LEU A 53 17.45 -5.61 20.95
N THR A 54 18.04 -4.92 21.93
CA THR A 54 19.51 -4.88 22.07
C THR A 54 20.04 -6.27 22.40
N LYS A 55 21.31 -6.53 22.10
CA LYS A 55 21.92 -7.87 22.30
C LYS A 55 21.84 -8.29 23.77
N GLU A 56 21.96 -7.32 24.66
CA GLU A 56 21.93 -7.46 26.11
C GLU A 56 20.53 -7.82 26.60
N GLU A 57 19.48 -7.16 26.08
CA GLU A 57 18.08 -7.49 26.38
C GLU A 57 17.66 -8.85 25.82
N LEU A 58 18.16 -9.22 24.64
CA LEU A 58 17.96 -10.55 24.06
C LEU A 58 18.56 -11.65 24.93
N GLN A 59 19.78 -11.43 25.44
CA GLN A 59 20.45 -12.35 26.37
C GLN A 59 19.70 -12.46 27.70
N ALA A 60 19.24 -11.34 28.26
CA ALA A 60 18.43 -11.33 29.49
C ALA A 60 17.09 -12.06 29.33
N ARG A 61 16.53 -12.08 28.12
CA ARG A 61 15.31 -12.84 27.78
C ARG A 61 15.56 -14.28 27.36
N GLY A 62 16.82 -14.75 27.41
CA GLY A 62 17.19 -16.10 26.98
C GLY A 62 17.03 -16.36 25.47
N ILE A 63 16.84 -15.28 24.68
CA ILE A 63 16.73 -15.36 23.22
C ILE A 63 18.15 -15.50 22.68
N LYS A 64 18.57 -16.74 22.40
CA LYS A 64 19.80 -17.00 21.65
C LYS A 64 19.59 -16.52 20.22
N MET A 65 20.12 -15.37 19.87
CA MET A 65 20.24 -15.00 18.45
C MET A 65 21.16 -16.02 17.76
N PRO A 66 20.78 -16.52 16.57
CA PRO A 66 21.77 -17.15 15.71
C PRO A 66 22.88 -16.13 15.43
N PRO A 67 24.14 -16.58 15.25
CA PRO A 67 25.24 -15.70 14.91
C PRO A 67 24.86 -14.84 13.69
N PRO A 68 25.27 -13.56 13.65
CA PRO A 68 24.98 -12.70 12.51
C PRO A 68 25.46 -13.42 11.26
N ALA A 69 24.53 -13.71 10.35
CA ALA A 69 24.85 -14.34 9.09
C ALA A 69 25.92 -13.48 8.41
N GLU A 70 27.06 -14.10 8.09
CA GLU A 70 28.03 -13.50 7.18
C GLU A 70 27.29 -12.94 5.95
N PRO A 71 27.73 -11.82 5.34
CA PRO A 71 27.07 -11.30 4.16
C PRO A 71 26.94 -12.42 3.15
N VAL A 72 25.70 -12.89 2.98
CA VAL A 72 25.40 -14.06 2.17
C VAL A 72 25.86 -13.69 0.76
N LYS A 73 26.92 -14.35 0.28
CA LYS A 73 27.38 -14.19 -1.10
C LYS A 73 26.12 -14.29 -1.99
N PRO A 74 25.86 -13.29 -2.86
CA PRO A 74 24.61 -13.22 -3.59
C PRO A 74 24.40 -14.53 -4.33
N THR A 75 23.33 -15.21 -3.97
CA THR A 75 23.09 -16.59 -4.36
C THR A 75 22.53 -16.67 -5.78
N PHE A 76 21.96 -15.60 -6.30
CA PHE A 76 21.50 -15.53 -7.70
C PHE A 76 21.50 -14.08 -8.19
N ARG A 77 21.65 -13.91 -9.50
CA ARG A 77 21.63 -12.63 -10.22
C ARG A 77 20.34 -12.55 -11.02
N ILE A 78 19.55 -11.50 -10.80
CA ILE A 78 18.37 -11.21 -11.63
C ILE A 78 18.74 -10.15 -12.66
N GLU A 79 18.57 -10.47 -13.94
CA GLU A 79 18.66 -9.53 -15.04
C GLU A 79 17.26 -9.26 -15.60
N THR A 80 16.88 -7.99 -15.72
CA THR A 80 15.58 -7.61 -16.30
C THR A 80 15.82 -6.71 -17.49
N VAL A 81 15.39 -7.15 -18.67
CA VAL A 81 15.46 -6.39 -19.91
C VAL A 81 14.05 -6.01 -20.29
N THR A 82 13.79 -4.72 -20.45
CA THR A 82 12.48 -4.21 -20.89
C THR A 82 12.64 -3.58 -22.26
N LYS A 83 11.84 -4.01 -23.22
CA LYS A 83 11.84 -3.52 -24.60
C LYS A 83 10.44 -3.04 -24.97
N ASP A 84 10.30 -1.75 -25.23
CA ASP A 84 9.12 -1.19 -25.91
C ASP A 84 9.20 -1.59 -27.39
N THR A 85 8.14 -2.19 -27.93
CA THR A 85 8.09 -2.63 -29.33
C THR A 85 7.74 -1.47 -30.27
N GLY A 86 7.29 -0.34 -29.72
CA GLY A 86 6.79 0.80 -30.48
C GLY A 86 5.33 0.65 -30.90
N GLU A 87 4.70 -0.51 -30.68
CA GLU A 87 3.29 -0.71 -30.99
C GLU A 87 2.40 0.06 -30.00
N ARG A 88 1.31 0.61 -30.53
CA ARG A 88 0.33 1.40 -29.77
C ARG A 88 -1.07 0.91 -30.11
N LYS A 89 -1.91 0.76 -29.08
CA LYS A 89 -3.29 0.27 -29.24
C LYS A 89 -4.22 0.96 -28.26
N GLU A 90 -5.41 1.34 -28.72
CA GLU A 90 -6.44 1.90 -27.85
C GLU A 90 -7.06 0.78 -26.98
N MET A 91 -7.04 0.97 -25.66
CA MET A 91 -7.63 0.08 -24.66
C MET A 91 -8.28 0.91 -23.56
N PHE A 92 -9.55 0.61 -23.26
CA PHE A 92 -10.32 1.33 -22.22
C PHE A 92 -10.36 2.85 -22.44
N GLY A 93 -10.31 3.33 -23.69
CA GLY A 93 -10.27 4.76 -24.03
C GLY A 93 -8.90 5.42 -23.86
N TYR A 94 -7.85 4.65 -23.60
CA TYR A 94 -6.48 5.15 -23.46
C TYR A 94 -5.56 4.52 -24.50
N LEU A 95 -4.51 5.24 -24.88
CA LEU A 95 -3.46 4.71 -25.76
C LEU A 95 -2.46 3.87 -24.95
N ALA A 96 -2.51 2.56 -25.10
CA ALA A 96 -1.58 1.64 -24.44
C ALA A 96 -0.33 1.40 -25.30
N ARG A 97 0.84 1.23 -24.65
CA ARG A 97 2.10 0.82 -25.27
C ARG A 97 2.39 -0.66 -25.05
N HIS A 98 2.90 -1.32 -26.08
CA HIS A 98 3.31 -2.71 -26.00
C HIS A 98 4.75 -2.83 -25.50
N VAL A 99 4.93 -3.63 -24.46
CA VAL A 99 6.21 -3.79 -23.77
C VAL A 99 6.45 -5.25 -23.49
N ILE A 100 7.63 -5.72 -23.88
CA ILE A 100 8.10 -7.06 -23.59
C ILE A 100 9.20 -6.95 -22.53
N THR A 101 8.99 -7.64 -21.41
CA THR A 101 9.97 -7.71 -20.32
C THR A 101 10.48 -9.13 -20.19
N THR A 102 11.79 -9.30 -20.37
CA THR A 102 12.49 -10.57 -20.16
C THR A 102 13.25 -10.51 -18.85
N ARG A 103 12.90 -11.40 -17.92
CA ARG A 103 13.57 -11.58 -16.62
C ARG A 103 14.36 -12.88 -16.63
N ARG A 104 15.65 -12.80 -16.34
CA ARG A 104 16.55 -13.96 -16.19
C ARG A 104 17.04 -14.05 -14.76
N GLU A 105 16.87 -15.21 -14.17
CA GLU A 105 17.44 -15.59 -12.88
C GLU A 105 18.63 -16.49 -13.15
N ILE A 106 19.83 -15.94 -12.99
CA ILE A 106 21.10 -16.65 -13.15
C ILE A 106 21.51 -17.15 -11.77
N SER A 107 21.63 -18.47 -11.63
CA SER A 107 22.09 -19.09 -10.40
C SER A 107 23.60 -18.85 -10.22
N LEU A 108 24.03 -18.36 -9.06
CA LEU A 108 25.44 -18.13 -8.72
C LEU A 108 25.95 -19.26 -7.82
N GLU A 109 27.28 -19.36 -7.67
CA GLU A 109 27.93 -20.43 -6.92
C GLU A 109 27.42 -20.50 -5.46
N GLY A 110 26.94 -21.68 -5.05
CA GLY A 110 26.33 -21.91 -3.73
C GLY A 110 24.80 -21.83 -3.68
N SER A 111 24.15 -21.61 -4.82
CA SER A 111 22.70 -21.53 -4.92
C SER A 111 21.99 -22.87 -5.02
N ARG A 112 20.89 -22.99 -4.25
CA ARG A 112 19.92 -24.08 -4.39
C ARG A 112 18.81 -23.76 -5.39
N ARG A 113 18.78 -22.55 -5.96
CA ARG A 113 17.75 -22.13 -6.92
C ARG A 113 18.17 -22.50 -8.33
N VAL A 114 17.23 -23.05 -9.10
CA VAL A 114 17.42 -23.37 -10.52
C VAL A 114 17.36 -22.08 -11.32
N ALA A 115 18.21 -21.95 -12.35
CA ALA A 115 18.14 -20.81 -13.26
C ALA A 115 16.79 -20.79 -13.98
N GLN A 116 16.18 -19.61 -14.12
CA GLN A 116 14.87 -19.45 -14.73
C GLN A 116 14.87 -18.25 -15.68
N GLU A 117 14.22 -18.39 -16.83
CA GLU A 117 13.92 -17.28 -17.72
C GLU A 117 12.40 -17.13 -17.83
N MET A 118 11.92 -15.90 -17.71
CA MET A 118 10.51 -15.55 -17.83
C MET A 118 10.36 -14.35 -18.76
N THR A 119 9.58 -14.51 -19.81
CA THR A 119 9.21 -13.43 -20.71
C THR A 119 7.76 -13.04 -20.45
N THR A 120 7.53 -11.77 -20.18
CA THR A 120 6.21 -11.18 -20.00
C THR A 120 5.92 -10.25 -21.16
N ASP A 121 4.83 -10.50 -21.85
CA ASP A 121 4.28 -9.63 -22.89
C ASP A 121 3.06 -8.91 -22.31
N GLY A 122 3.08 -7.57 -22.32
CA GLY A 122 2.02 -6.76 -21.73
C GLY A 122 1.79 -5.44 -22.44
N TRP A 123 0.56 -4.95 -22.27
CA TRP A 123 0.14 -3.61 -22.68
C TRP A 123 0.06 -2.71 -21.44
N TYR A 124 0.70 -1.55 -21.49
CA TYR A 124 0.77 -0.60 -20.39
C TYR A 124 0.12 0.72 -20.79
N ILE A 125 -0.74 1.25 -19.93
CA ILE A 125 -1.33 2.59 -20.07
C ILE A 125 -0.61 3.48 -19.07
N ASP A 126 0.07 4.51 -19.57
CA ASP A 126 0.70 5.51 -18.72
C ASP A 126 -0.37 6.54 -18.31
N LEU A 127 -0.88 6.44 -17.08
CA LEU A 127 -1.81 7.41 -16.51
C LEU A 127 -1.00 8.53 -15.88
N GLU A 128 -1.02 9.71 -16.47
CA GLU A 128 -0.52 10.91 -15.79
C GLU A 128 -1.50 11.26 -14.67
N PRO A 129 -1.07 11.25 -13.38
CA PRO A 129 -1.92 11.76 -12.33
C PRO A 129 -2.09 13.26 -12.59
N GLN A 130 -3.27 13.67 -13.01
CA GLN A 130 -3.67 15.08 -12.93
C GLN A 130 -3.70 15.44 -11.45
N LEU A 131 -2.57 15.95 -10.96
CA LEU A 131 -2.54 16.68 -9.71
C LEU A 131 -3.30 17.98 -9.98
N ASP A 132 -4.61 17.96 -9.74
CA ASP A 132 -5.39 19.19 -9.74
C ASP A 132 -4.69 20.16 -8.77
N PRO A 133 -4.25 21.35 -9.23
CA PRO A 133 -3.77 22.35 -8.30
C PRO A 133 -4.93 22.65 -7.34
N ILE A 134 -4.66 22.53 -6.04
CA ILE A 134 -5.58 22.94 -4.97
C ILE A 134 -6.13 24.31 -5.36
N GLY A 135 -7.39 24.33 -5.80
CA GLY A 135 -8.05 25.56 -6.22
C GLY A 135 -8.01 26.58 -5.08
N PRO A 136 -8.04 27.89 -5.39
CA PRO A 136 -7.91 28.93 -4.39
C PRO A 136 -8.93 28.71 -3.27
N ILE A 137 -8.42 28.67 -2.03
CA ILE A 137 -9.22 28.68 -0.80
C ILE A 137 -10.21 29.83 -0.94
N CYS A 138 -11.50 29.52 -1.09
CA CYS A 138 -12.55 30.54 -1.13
C CYS A 138 -12.44 31.41 0.14
N PRO A 139 -12.09 32.70 0.05
CA PRO A 139 -12.09 33.57 1.21
C PRO A 139 -13.54 33.73 1.69
N GLY A 140 -13.73 33.49 2.99
CA GLY A 140 -15.03 33.36 3.65
C GLY A 140 -16.03 34.47 3.29
N LYS A 141 -17.26 34.06 2.98
CA LYS A 141 -18.42 34.94 3.02
C LYS A 141 -18.62 35.40 4.47
N SER A 142 -18.23 36.64 4.78
CA SER A 142 -18.66 37.33 5.98
C SER A 142 -20.17 37.57 5.88
N ARG A 143 -20.97 36.78 6.62
CA ARG A 143 -22.38 37.10 6.82
C ARG A 143 -22.45 38.33 7.74
N ARG A 144 -22.79 39.48 7.15
CA ARG A 144 -23.30 40.63 7.90
C ARG A 144 -24.61 40.22 8.57
N PHE A 145 -24.64 40.21 9.90
CA PHE A 145 -25.89 40.21 10.66
C PHE A 145 -26.45 41.63 10.63
N GLY A 146 -27.57 41.81 9.92
CA GLY A 146 -28.39 43.01 10.02
C GLY A 146 -29.34 42.87 11.20
N ALA A 147 -29.33 43.85 12.09
CA ALA A 147 -30.33 44.05 13.12
C ALA A 147 -31.63 44.60 12.49
N GLY A 148 -32.77 44.10 12.98
CA GLY A 148 -34.12 44.53 12.61
C GLY A 148 -35.13 43.69 13.36
#